data_AF-A0A974PB75-F1
#
_entry.id   AF-A0A974PB75-F1
#
_cell.length_a   1.000
_cell.length_b   1.000
_cell.length_c   1.000
_cell.angle_alpha   90.00
_cell.angle_beta   90.00
_cell.angle_gamma   90.00
#
_symmetry.space_group_name_H-M   'P 1'
#
loop_
_entity.id
_entity.type
_entity.pdbx_description
1 polymer ?
#
loop_
_entity_poly.entity_id
_entity_poly.type
_entity_poly.pdbx_seq_one_letter_code
_entity_poly.pdbx_strand_id
1 'polypeptide(L)'
;MKASLGNSSFRFAFIEVARNLVATEQSEADDQIAIAQQQAENVKTTIIGIGVISSIAAALLAILISGQISNPIKLLRAAAAKIADGDLTVNEIQIKNKDELGDLAGAFNQIAGNLRHLIQEIGTHAEQVAVSASAEELTAGTEQTSQATEHIAHITEDLAQGTEQQVESISGSMKMVHRMEEQASFIEQSAYSVNQSAINASQIVVQGSDAVRSAISQMSSFKRTPMRLRNPLNPWGKNQRKSVRLLTLLMKLQARRTCCL
;
A
#
# COMPACT_ATOMS: atom_id res chain seq x y z
N MET A 1 111.77 -88.64 -94.22
CA MET A 1 111.94 -87.43 -93.39
C MET A 1 110.96 -86.34 -93.85
N LYS A 2 109.67 -86.46 -93.50
CA LYS A 2 108.61 -85.43 -93.71
C LYS A 2 107.30 -85.94 -93.08
N ALA A 3 107.18 -85.88 -91.76
CA ALA A 3 105.93 -86.27 -91.08
C ALA A 3 105.66 -85.50 -89.76
N SER A 4 106.42 -84.46 -89.41
CA SER A 4 106.33 -83.82 -88.09
C SER A 4 105.90 -82.34 -88.10
N LEU A 5 105.66 -81.73 -89.27
CA LEU A 5 105.37 -80.28 -89.37
C LEU A 5 103.87 -79.92 -89.39
N GLY A 6 102.97 -80.92 -89.45
CA GLY A 6 101.52 -80.68 -89.43
C GLY A 6 100.88 -80.67 -88.03
N ASN A 7 101.53 -81.28 -87.02
CA ASN A 7 100.92 -81.45 -85.70
C ASN A 7 101.05 -80.20 -84.81
N SER A 8 102.13 -79.41 -84.95
CA SER A 8 102.30 -78.19 -84.15
C SER A 8 101.38 -77.06 -84.63
N SER A 9 101.23 -76.84 -85.94
CA SER A 9 100.36 -75.79 -86.49
C SER A 9 98.89 -76.02 -86.15
N PHE A 10 98.40 -77.25 -86.22
CA PHE A 10 97.04 -77.60 -85.79
C PHE A 10 96.83 -77.43 -84.28
N ARG A 11 97.82 -77.79 -83.45
CA ARG A 11 97.73 -77.58 -81.99
C ARG A 11 97.72 -76.09 -81.62
N PHE A 12 98.50 -75.25 -82.31
CA PHE A 12 98.46 -73.79 -82.11
C PHE A 12 97.12 -73.20 -82.54
N ALA A 13 96.60 -73.57 -83.71
CA ALA A 13 95.29 -73.10 -84.17
C ALA A 13 94.15 -73.53 -83.22
N PHE A 14 94.20 -74.76 -82.70
CA PHE A 14 93.23 -75.26 -81.74
C PHE A 14 93.29 -74.51 -80.39
N ILE A 15 94.50 -74.25 -79.87
CA ILE A 15 94.69 -73.47 -78.64
C ILE A 15 94.22 -72.02 -78.84
N GLU A 16 94.44 -71.42 -80.02
CA GLU A 16 93.98 -70.07 -80.32
C GLU A 16 92.45 -69.98 -80.37
N VAL A 17 91.79 -70.94 -81.02
CA VAL A 17 90.32 -71.02 -81.04
C VAL A 17 89.78 -71.25 -79.62
N ALA A 18 90.38 -72.15 -78.83
CA ALA A 18 89.98 -72.37 -77.45
C ALA A 18 90.17 -71.13 -76.58
N ARG A 19 91.26 -70.38 -76.76
CA ARG A 19 91.52 -69.11 -76.05
C ARG A 19 90.49 -68.04 -76.45
N ASN A 20 90.19 -67.93 -77.74
CA ASN A 20 89.18 -66.98 -78.23
C ASN A 20 87.78 -67.32 -77.71
N LEU A 21 87.41 -68.60 -77.64
CA LEU A 21 86.12 -69.04 -77.07
C LEU A 21 85.99 -68.69 -75.58
N VAL A 22 87.05 -68.93 -74.79
CA VAL A 22 87.06 -68.58 -73.36
C VAL A 22 87.04 -67.06 -73.16
N ALA A 23 87.75 -66.30 -74.01
CA ALA A 23 87.75 -64.84 -73.95
C ALA A 23 86.36 -64.26 -74.30
N THR A 24 85.65 -64.84 -75.27
CA THR A 24 84.28 -64.42 -75.61
C THR A 24 83.30 -64.69 -74.46
N GLU A 25 83.33 -65.88 -73.86
CA GLU A 25 82.48 -66.22 -72.70
C GLU A 25 82.75 -65.31 -71.48
N GLN A 26 84.02 -65.01 -71.20
CA GLN A 26 84.38 -64.07 -70.13
C GLN A 26 83.92 -62.63 -70.42
N SER A 27 84.08 -62.17 -71.66
CA SER A 27 83.63 -60.84 -72.08
C SER A 27 82.10 -60.70 -71.97
N GLU A 28 81.34 -61.72 -72.36
CA GLU A 28 79.87 -61.71 -72.23
C GLU A 28 79.41 -61.71 -70.76
N ALA A 29 80.11 -62.43 -69.88
CA ALA A 29 79.82 -62.44 -68.44
C ALA A 29 80.12 -61.09 -67.76
N ASP A 30 81.24 -60.45 -68.10
CA ASP A 30 81.61 -59.13 -67.59
C ASP A 30 80.65 -58.04 -68.10
N ASP A 31 80.21 -58.12 -69.35
CA ASP A 31 79.19 -57.22 -69.91
C ASP A 31 77.83 -57.37 -69.20
N GLN A 32 77.40 -58.60 -68.87
CA GLN A 32 76.16 -58.82 -68.10
C GLN A 32 76.26 -58.26 -66.67
N ILE A 33 77.39 -58.43 -65.99
CA ILE A 33 77.61 -57.86 -64.65
C ILE A 33 77.61 -56.33 -64.71
N ALA A 34 78.24 -55.73 -65.72
CA ALA A 34 78.25 -54.28 -65.91
C ALA A 34 76.84 -53.73 -66.19
N ILE A 35 76.04 -54.40 -67.02
CA ILE A 35 74.63 -54.04 -67.27
C ILE A 35 73.80 -54.18 -65.98
N ALA A 36 73.97 -55.26 -65.23
CA ALA A 36 73.25 -55.48 -63.97
C ALA A 36 73.61 -54.42 -62.90
N GLN A 37 74.88 -54.03 -62.81
CA GLN A 37 75.33 -52.94 -61.92
C GLN A 37 74.75 -51.58 -62.36
N GLN A 38 74.74 -51.29 -63.66
CA GLN A 38 74.13 -50.06 -64.19
C GLN A 38 72.62 -50.01 -63.94
N GLN A 39 71.92 -51.14 -64.09
CA GLN A 39 70.51 -51.24 -63.76
C GLN A 39 70.27 -51.04 -62.26
N ALA A 40 71.11 -51.61 -61.38
CA ALA A 40 71.00 -51.43 -59.94
C ALA A 40 71.17 -49.96 -59.51
N GLU A 41 72.14 -49.23 -60.08
CA GLU A 41 72.33 -47.80 -59.79
C GLU A 41 71.19 -46.91 -60.33
N ASN A 42 70.65 -47.23 -61.52
CA ASN A 42 69.48 -46.54 -62.06
C ASN A 42 68.22 -46.77 -61.20
N VAL A 43 68.00 -48.01 -60.73
CA VAL A 43 66.90 -48.35 -59.81
C VAL A 43 67.06 -47.60 -58.49
N LYS A 44 68.26 -47.61 -57.89
CA LYS A 44 68.56 -46.89 -56.64
C LYS A 44 68.31 -45.39 -56.78
N THR A 45 68.79 -44.78 -57.86
CA THR A 45 68.57 -43.35 -58.15
C THR A 45 67.10 -43.01 -58.32
N THR A 46 66.33 -43.89 -58.98
CA THR A 46 64.88 -43.71 -59.16
C THR A 46 64.13 -43.81 -57.83
N ILE A 47 64.47 -44.79 -56.98
CA ILE A 47 63.86 -44.95 -55.64
C ILE A 47 64.17 -43.73 -54.77
N ILE A 48 65.42 -43.28 -54.73
CA ILE A 48 65.80 -42.06 -53.98
C ILE A 48 65.07 -40.84 -54.53
N GLY A 49 65.00 -40.69 -55.85
CA GLY A 49 64.28 -39.58 -56.50
C GLY A 49 62.80 -39.53 -56.10
N ILE A 50 62.10 -40.66 -56.15
CA ILE A 50 60.69 -40.78 -55.72
C ILE A 50 60.57 -40.48 -54.20
N GLY A 51 61.50 -40.99 -53.39
CA GLY A 51 61.54 -40.73 -51.95
C GLY A 51 61.69 -39.24 -51.62
N VAL A 52 62.56 -38.53 -52.34
CA VAL A 52 62.77 -37.09 -52.18
C VAL A 52 61.53 -36.31 -52.62
N ILE A 53 60.96 -36.62 -53.79
CA ILE A 53 59.78 -35.93 -54.32
C ILE A 53 58.58 -36.11 -53.39
N SER A 54 58.33 -37.34 -52.91
CA SER A 54 57.24 -37.62 -51.97
C SER A 54 57.43 -36.91 -50.63
N SER A 55 58.67 -36.84 -50.12
CA SER A 55 58.98 -36.09 -48.89
C SER A 55 58.72 -34.58 -49.05
N ILE A 56 59.10 -34.00 -50.19
CA ILE A 56 58.83 -32.59 -50.51
C ILE A 56 57.32 -32.36 -50.61
N ALA A 57 56.59 -33.22 -51.31
CA ALA A 57 55.14 -33.12 -51.43
C ALA A 57 54.42 -33.21 -50.08
N ALA A 58 54.86 -34.13 -49.20
CA ALA A 58 54.33 -34.27 -47.84
C ALA A 58 54.59 -33.02 -47.00
N ALA A 59 55.81 -32.45 -47.06
CA ALA A 59 56.16 -31.22 -46.36
C ALA A 59 55.32 -30.03 -46.84
N LEU A 60 55.13 -29.89 -48.15
CA LEU A 60 54.27 -28.84 -48.73
C LEU A 60 52.82 -28.97 -48.28
N LEU A 61 52.25 -30.18 -48.33
CA LEU A 61 50.88 -30.43 -47.84
C LEU A 61 50.73 -30.12 -46.35
N ALA A 62 51.71 -30.54 -45.52
CA ALA A 62 51.69 -30.26 -44.09
C ALA A 62 51.69 -28.74 -43.79
N ILE A 63 52.49 -27.96 -44.52
CA ILE A 63 52.54 -26.51 -44.38
C ILE A 63 51.22 -25.86 -44.80
N LEU A 64 50.63 -26.32 -45.92
CA LEU A 64 49.35 -25.80 -46.41
C LEU A 64 48.20 -26.08 -45.43
N ILE A 65 48.08 -27.31 -44.94
CA ILE A 65 47.04 -27.70 -43.98
C ILE A 65 47.24 -26.96 -42.64
N SER A 66 48.47 -26.88 -42.16
CA SER A 66 48.80 -26.11 -40.94
C SER A 66 48.35 -24.66 -41.06
N GLY A 67 48.58 -24.02 -42.20
CA GLY A 67 48.14 -22.64 -42.46
C GLY A 67 46.62 -22.49 -42.50
N GLN A 68 45.91 -23.44 -43.11
CA GLN A 68 44.45 -23.42 -43.24
C GLN A 68 43.72 -23.63 -41.90
N ILE A 69 44.34 -24.34 -40.94
CA ILE A 69 43.74 -24.62 -39.63
C ILE A 69 44.24 -23.63 -38.56
N SER A 70 45.55 -23.45 -38.46
CA SER A 70 46.15 -22.70 -37.34
C SER A 70 45.84 -21.21 -37.39
N ASN A 71 45.73 -20.62 -38.59
CA ASN A 71 45.47 -19.18 -38.72
C ASN A 71 44.03 -18.80 -38.30
N PRO A 72 42.96 -19.48 -38.80
CA PRO A 72 41.59 -19.25 -38.31
C PRO A 72 41.44 -19.44 -36.79
N ILE A 73 42.07 -20.47 -36.23
CA ILE A 73 42.02 -20.73 -34.78
C ILE A 73 42.64 -19.58 -33.98
N LYS A 74 43.78 -19.04 -34.43
CA LYS A 74 44.41 -17.88 -33.79
C LYS A 74 43.54 -16.63 -33.84
N LEU A 75 42.85 -16.40 -34.96
CA LEU A 75 41.89 -15.30 -35.11
C LEU A 75 40.71 -15.44 -34.15
N LEU A 76 40.09 -16.63 -34.10
CA LEU A 76 39.00 -16.92 -33.17
C LEU A 76 39.42 -16.73 -31.71
N ARG A 77 40.60 -17.25 -31.34
CA ARG A 77 41.16 -17.07 -29.99
C ARG A 77 41.35 -15.59 -29.65
N ALA A 78 41.87 -14.79 -30.56
CA ALA A 78 42.10 -13.37 -30.33
C ALA A 78 40.78 -12.60 -30.15
N ALA A 79 39.77 -12.91 -30.97
CA ALA A 79 38.45 -12.31 -30.82
C ALA A 79 37.76 -12.73 -29.51
N ALA A 80 37.88 -14.00 -29.12
CA ALA A 80 37.38 -14.49 -27.83
C ALA A 80 38.04 -13.83 -26.64
N ALA A 81 39.35 -13.61 -26.68
CA ALA A 81 40.04 -12.86 -25.62
C ALA A 81 39.49 -11.43 -25.48
N LYS A 82 39.26 -10.74 -26.60
CA LYS A 82 38.69 -9.38 -26.57
C LYS A 82 37.26 -9.35 -26.02
N ILE A 83 36.41 -10.28 -26.44
CA ILE A 83 35.04 -10.40 -25.91
C ILE A 83 35.06 -10.73 -24.41
N ALA A 84 35.99 -11.58 -23.97
CA ALA A 84 36.16 -11.88 -22.55
C ALA A 84 36.60 -10.67 -21.72
N ASP A 85 37.41 -9.77 -22.31
CA ASP A 85 37.76 -8.47 -21.73
C ASP A 85 36.62 -7.43 -21.82
N GLY A 86 35.47 -7.78 -22.39
CA GLY A 86 34.31 -6.90 -22.54
C GLY A 86 34.39 -5.96 -23.75
N ASP A 87 35.45 -6.07 -24.57
CA ASP A 87 35.52 -5.36 -25.85
C ASP A 87 34.66 -6.08 -26.88
N LEU A 88 33.40 -5.65 -26.98
CA LEU A 88 32.49 -6.08 -28.03
C LEU A 88 32.63 -5.25 -29.31
N THR A 89 33.59 -4.33 -29.47
CA THR A 89 33.72 -3.53 -30.70
C THR A 89 34.42 -4.27 -31.84
N VAL A 90 34.86 -5.50 -31.59
CA VAL A 90 35.61 -6.31 -32.56
C VAL A 90 34.83 -6.54 -33.84
N ASN A 91 35.43 -6.23 -34.98
CA ASN A 91 34.84 -6.52 -36.30
C ASN A 91 34.51 -8.02 -36.44
N GLU A 92 33.51 -8.33 -37.25
CA GLU A 92 33.13 -9.71 -37.54
C GLU A 92 34.32 -10.55 -38.00
N ILE A 93 34.43 -11.76 -37.46
CA ILE A 93 35.47 -12.71 -37.81
C ILE A 93 35.15 -13.25 -39.20
N GLN A 94 35.94 -12.84 -40.19
CA GLN A 94 35.80 -13.29 -41.57
C GLN A 94 36.76 -14.46 -41.84
N ILE A 95 36.25 -15.69 -41.69
CA ILE A 95 36.93 -16.91 -42.11
C ILE A 95 36.30 -17.37 -43.44
N LYS A 96 37.12 -17.48 -44.49
CA LYS A 96 36.66 -17.89 -45.84
C LYS A 96 36.52 -19.40 -46.03
N ASN A 97 36.86 -20.18 -45.00
CA ASN A 97 36.73 -21.63 -45.05
C ASN A 97 35.25 -22.03 -45.19
N LYS A 98 35.00 -23.08 -45.96
CA LYS A 98 33.66 -23.68 -46.14
C LYS A 98 33.52 -24.98 -45.33
N ASP A 99 34.24 -25.04 -44.22
CA ASP A 99 34.33 -26.18 -43.31
C ASP A 99 33.79 -25.77 -41.93
N GLU A 100 33.97 -26.64 -40.93
CA GLU A 100 33.51 -26.46 -39.56
C GLU A 100 34.12 -25.20 -38.90
N LEU A 101 35.28 -24.72 -39.36
CA LEU A 101 35.88 -23.48 -38.85
C LEU A 101 35.14 -22.23 -39.37
N GLY A 102 34.60 -22.29 -40.60
CA GLY A 102 33.72 -21.27 -41.14
C GLY A 102 32.41 -21.17 -40.36
N ASP A 103 31.78 -22.32 -40.10
CA ASP A 103 30.54 -22.38 -39.30
C ASP A 103 30.76 -21.90 -37.87
N LEU A 104 31.88 -22.29 -37.25
CA LEU A 104 32.26 -21.83 -35.92
C LEU A 104 32.46 -20.31 -35.88
N ALA A 105 33.06 -19.71 -36.92
CA ALA A 105 33.20 -18.26 -37.03
C ALA A 105 31.84 -17.56 -37.12
N GLY A 106 30.91 -18.12 -37.90
CA GLY A 106 29.54 -17.62 -38.00
C GLY A 106 28.81 -17.63 -36.66
N ALA A 107 28.83 -18.78 -35.97
CA ALA A 107 28.23 -18.91 -34.64
C ALA A 107 28.84 -17.93 -33.63
N PHE A 108 30.16 -17.72 -33.69
CA PHE A 108 30.85 -16.79 -32.82
C PHE A 108 30.45 -15.33 -33.08
N ASN A 109 30.31 -14.94 -34.34
CA ASN A 109 29.80 -13.62 -34.72
C ASN A 109 28.36 -13.40 -34.21
N GLN A 110 27.52 -14.43 -34.28
CA GLN A 110 26.16 -14.37 -33.74
C GLN A 110 26.15 -14.17 -32.22
N ILE A 111 27.01 -14.87 -31.48
CA ILE A 111 27.16 -14.68 -30.03
C ILE A 111 27.59 -13.24 -29.72
N ALA A 112 28.60 -12.72 -30.42
CA ALA A 112 29.06 -11.36 -30.24
C ALA A 112 27.96 -10.32 -30.55
N GLY A 113 27.18 -10.53 -31.61
CA GLY A 113 26.03 -9.71 -31.97
C GLY A 113 24.94 -9.71 -30.89
N ASN A 114 24.57 -10.89 -30.40
CA ASN A 114 23.58 -11.02 -29.34
C ASN A 114 24.03 -10.34 -28.04
N LEU A 115 25.31 -10.47 -27.67
CA LEU A 115 25.86 -9.78 -26.50
C LEU A 115 25.80 -8.25 -26.65
N ARG A 116 26.13 -7.71 -27.84
CA ARG A 116 26.00 -6.26 -28.10
C ARG A 116 24.56 -5.80 -27.93
N HIS A 117 23.61 -6.54 -28.50
CA HIS A 117 22.19 -6.21 -28.42
C HIS A 117 21.71 -6.19 -26.97
N LEU A 118 22.05 -7.22 -26.19
CA LEU A 118 21.70 -7.29 -24.77
C LEU A 118 22.27 -6.12 -23.98
N ILE A 119 23.53 -5.75 -24.22
CA ILE A 119 24.15 -4.59 -23.55
C ILE A 119 23.46 -3.28 -23.95
N GLN A 120 23.09 -3.13 -25.23
CA GLN A 120 22.32 -1.97 -25.69
C GLN A 120 20.94 -1.90 -25.03
N GLU A 121 20.19 -3.01 -24.97
CA GLU A 121 18.88 -3.08 -24.30
C GLU A 121 18.97 -2.75 -22.82
N ILE A 122 19.99 -3.27 -22.12
CA ILE A 122 20.25 -2.93 -20.72
C ILE A 122 20.56 -1.43 -20.59
N GLY A 123 21.35 -0.87 -21.51
CA GLY A 123 21.64 0.56 -21.58
C GLY A 123 20.39 1.41 -21.74
N THR A 124 19.53 1.10 -22.71
CA THR A 124 18.27 1.82 -22.92
C THR A 124 17.33 1.68 -21.73
N HIS A 125 17.21 0.49 -21.12
CA HIS A 125 16.37 0.31 -19.94
C HIS A 125 16.93 1.06 -18.72
N ALA A 126 18.25 1.07 -18.53
CA ALA A 126 18.87 1.85 -17.47
C ALA A 126 18.66 3.34 -17.69
N GLU A 127 18.75 3.83 -18.93
CA GLU A 127 18.41 5.21 -19.29
C GLU A 127 16.92 5.48 -19.04
N GLN A 128 16.01 4.58 -19.39
CA GLN A 128 14.58 4.75 -19.21
C GLN A 128 14.16 4.76 -17.73
N VAL A 129 14.87 4.04 -16.87
CA VAL A 129 14.70 4.07 -15.41
C VAL A 129 15.37 5.29 -14.79
N ALA A 130 16.52 5.73 -15.32
CA ALA A 130 17.21 6.94 -14.87
C ALA A 130 16.51 8.23 -15.33
N VAL A 131 15.83 8.20 -16.47
CA VAL A 131 15.09 9.31 -17.07
C VAL A 131 13.67 9.33 -16.47
N SER A 132 13.56 10.02 -15.33
CA SER A 132 12.44 10.88 -14.99
C SER A 132 11.08 10.29 -14.62
N ALA A 133 10.49 9.32 -15.32
CA ALA A 133 9.05 9.08 -15.17
C ALA A 133 8.66 8.66 -13.74
N SER A 134 9.32 7.65 -13.18
CA SER A 134 9.00 7.18 -11.82
C SER A 134 9.52 8.11 -10.72
N ALA A 135 10.62 8.83 -10.94
CA ALA A 135 11.19 9.74 -9.95
C ALA A 135 10.42 11.08 -9.88
N GLU A 136 10.02 11.63 -11.03
CA GLU A 136 9.20 12.85 -11.11
C GLU A 136 7.79 12.60 -10.60
N GLU A 137 7.16 11.48 -10.97
CA GLU A 137 5.82 11.12 -10.48
C GLU A 137 5.84 10.86 -8.96
N LEU A 138 6.88 10.20 -8.44
CA LEU A 138 7.07 10.04 -7.00
C LEU A 138 7.29 11.39 -6.30
N THR A 139 8.14 12.26 -6.87
CA THR A 139 8.41 13.60 -6.32
C THR A 139 7.13 14.44 -6.28
N ALA A 140 6.35 14.45 -7.36
CA ALA A 140 5.06 15.12 -7.43
C ALA A 140 4.05 14.54 -6.41
N GLY A 141 4.01 13.20 -6.27
CA GLY A 141 3.18 12.53 -5.27
C GLY A 141 3.59 12.87 -3.83
N THR A 142 4.89 12.95 -3.54
CA THR A 142 5.39 13.37 -2.22
C THR A 142 5.07 14.83 -1.91
N GLU A 143 5.16 15.72 -2.90
CA GLU A 143 4.81 17.14 -2.73
C GLU A 143 3.31 17.30 -2.42
N GLN A 144 2.43 16.64 -3.19
CA GLN A 144 0.99 16.64 -2.91
C GLN A 144 0.67 16.05 -1.53
N THR A 145 1.35 14.98 -1.13
CA THR A 145 1.18 14.35 0.18
C THR A 145 1.61 15.29 1.30
N SER A 146 2.72 16.02 1.11
CA SER A 146 3.20 17.02 2.07
C SER A 146 2.17 18.14 2.26
N GLN A 147 1.65 18.70 1.16
CA GLN A 147 0.60 19.73 1.21
C GLN A 147 -0.69 19.24 1.87
N ALA A 148 -1.12 18.01 1.57
CA ALA A 148 -2.28 17.40 2.21
C ALA A 148 -2.07 17.22 3.72
N THR A 149 -0.85 16.83 4.13
CA THR A 149 -0.49 16.66 5.55
C THR A 149 -0.47 17.98 6.28
N GLU A 150 0.06 19.05 5.67
CA GLU A 150 0.04 20.41 6.22
C GLU A 150 -1.40 20.92 6.39
N HIS A 151 -2.27 20.65 5.41
CA HIS A 151 -3.68 20.99 5.51
C HIS A 151 -4.41 20.21 6.61
N ILE A 152 -4.08 18.92 6.81
CA ILE A 152 -4.60 18.12 7.93
C ILE A 152 -4.12 18.67 9.28
N ALA A 153 -2.87 19.10 9.39
CA ALA A 153 -2.34 19.71 10.60
C ALA A 153 -3.13 20.99 10.94
N HIS A 154 -3.40 21.85 9.95
CA HIS A 154 -4.25 23.03 10.13
C HIS A 154 -5.67 22.71 10.61
N ILE A 155 -6.34 21.73 9.97
CA ILE A 155 -7.68 21.30 10.40
C ILE A 155 -7.66 20.77 11.84
N THR A 156 -6.58 20.09 12.24
CA THR A 156 -6.43 19.55 13.60
C THR A 156 -6.26 20.66 14.63
N GLU A 157 -5.53 21.73 14.29
CA GLU A 157 -5.40 22.94 15.10
C GLU A 157 -6.76 23.64 15.28
N ASP A 158 -7.48 23.87 14.18
CA ASP A 158 -8.83 24.47 14.21
C ASP A 158 -9.81 23.63 15.02
N LEU A 159 -9.73 22.30 14.89
CA LEU A 159 -10.54 21.38 15.68
C LEU A 159 -10.21 21.50 17.16
N ALA A 160 -8.93 21.50 17.55
CA ALA A 160 -8.51 21.67 18.94
C ALA A 160 -9.07 22.98 19.53
N GLN A 161 -8.93 24.09 18.80
CA GLN A 161 -9.50 25.39 19.20
C GLN A 161 -11.03 25.34 19.35
N GLY A 162 -11.73 24.72 18.39
CA GLY A 162 -13.18 24.52 18.45
C GLY A 162 -13.59 23.66 19.65
N THR A 163 -12.78 22.67 20.00
CA THR A 163 -13.04 21.80 21.17
C THR A 163 -12.89 22.56 22.47
N GLU A 164 -11.88 23.44 22.60
CA GLU A 164 -11.73 24.32 23.76
C GLU A 164 -12.93 25.26 23.92
N GLN A 165 -13.39 25.85 22.81
CA GLN A 165 -14.56 26.72 22.80
C GLN A 165 -15.85 25.98 23.19
N GLN A 166 -15.95 24.70 22.82
CA GLN A 166 -17.06 23.84 23.21
C GLN A 166 -17.03 23.50 24.70
N VAL A 167 -15.85 23.24 25.29
CA VAL A 167 -15.69 23.04 26.74
C VAL A 167 -16.16 24.26 27.52
N GLU A 168 -15.80 25.48 27.06
CA GLU A 168 -16.26 26.71 27.70
C GLU A 168 -17.78 26.88 27.60
N SER A 169 -18.36 26.57 26.43
CA SER A 169 -19.81 26.63 26.23
C SER A 169 -20.58 25.64 27.11
N ILE A 170 -20.03 24.43 27.29
CA ILE A 170 -20.60 23.42 28.20
C ILE A 170 -20.50 23.88 29.66
N SER A 171 -19.35 24.45 30.06
CA SER A 171 -19.17 25.04 31.39
C SER A 171 -20.20 26.16 31.66
N GLY A 172 -20.43 27.04 30.69
CA GLY A 172 -21.47 28.06 30.74
C GLY A 172 -22.88 27.47 30.89
N SER A 173 -23.17 26.41 30.14
CA SER A 173 -24.46 25.70 30.21
C SER A 173 -24.68 25.04 31.57
N MET A 174 -23.65 24.41 32.14
CA MET A 174 -23.69 23.84 33.50
C MET A 174 -23.97 24.90 34.57
N LYS A 175 -23.36 26.08 34.46
CA LYS A 175 -23.69 27.22 35.35
C LYS A 175 -25.16 27.63 35.23
N MET A 176 -25.73 27.60 34.03
CA MET A 176 -27.15 27.92 33.82
C MET A 176 -28.06 26.87 34.46
N VAL A 177 -27.73 25.59 34.31
CA VAL A 177 -28.47 24.48 34.96
C VAL A 177 -28.46 24.65 36.48
N HIS A 178 -27.32 24.95 37.09
CA HIS A 178 -27.25 25.21 38.53
C HIS A 178 -28.09 26.41 38.97
N ARG A 179 -28.14 27.49 38.18
CA ARG A 179 -29.03 28.62 38.46
C ARG A 179 -30.50 28.22 38.36
N MET A 180 -30.86 27.35 37.42
CA MET A 180 -32.21 26.82 37.31
C MET A 180 -32.59 25.95 38.52
N GLU A 181 -31.66 25.14 39.04
CA GLU A 181 -31.88 24.35 40.27
C GLU A 181 -32.14 25.26 41.48
N GLU A 182 -31.34 26.31 41.66
CA GLU A 182 -31.53 27.31 42.72
C GLU A 182 -32.89 28.02 42.60
N GLN A 183 -33.25 28.44 41.38
CA GLN A 183 -34.56 29.05 41.11
C GLN A 183 -35.73 28.10 41.36
N ALA A 184 -35.60 26.82 40.99
CA ALA A 184 -36.63 25.82 41.25
C ALA A 184 -36.84 25.61 42.76
N SER A 185 -35.75 25.57 43.55
CA SER A 185 -35.83 25.50 45.02
C SER A 185 -36.50 26.74 45.63
N PHE A 186 -36.18 27.93 45.13
CA PHE A 186 -36.84 29.16 45.55
C PHE A 186 -38.34 29.17 45.24
N ILE A 187 -38.72 28.67 44.06
CA ILE A 187 -40.12 28.53 43.64
C ILE A 187 -40.85 27.54 44.55
N GLU A 188 -40.24 26.40 44.89
CA GLU A 188 -40.81 25.42 45.82
C GLU A 188 -41.11 26.06 47.19
N GLN A 189 -40.13 26.78 47.75
CA GLN A 189 -40.31 27.44 49.04
C GLN A 189 -41.37 28.55 49.00
N SER A 190 -41.41 29.31 47.90
CA SER A 190 -42.46 30.32 47.67
C SER A 190 -43.85 29.69 47.58
N ALA A 191 -43.99 28.58 46.85
CA ALA A 191 -45.24 27.83 46.76
C ALA A 191 -45.68 27.30 48.13
N TYR A 192 -44.76 26.81 48.96
CA TYR A 192 -45.05 26.41 50.34
C TYR A 192 -45.58 27.57 51.18
N SER A 193 -44.96 28.75 51.10
CA SER A 193 -45.40 29.95 51.81
C SER A 193 -46.78 30.45 51.34
N VAL A 194 -47.05 30.40 50.03
CA VAL A 194 -48.37 30.75 49.46
C VAL A 194 -49.43 29.76 49.95
N ASN A 195 -49.13 28.47 49.95
CA ASN A 195 -50.04 27.44 50.44
C ASN A 195 -50.38 27.66 51.92
N GLN A 196 -49.38 27.94 52.76
CA GLN A 196 -49.63 28.26 54.18
C GLN A 196 -50.47 29.52 54.37
N SER A 197 -50.22 30.56 53.57
CA SER A 197 -51.03 31.79 53.61
C SER A 197 -52.48 31.51 53.21
N ALA A 198 -52.71 30.65 52.21
CA ALA A 198 -54.04 30.23 51.79
C ALA A 198 -54.78 29.43 52.88
N ILE A 199 -54.08 28.52 53.58
CA ILE A 199 -54.62 27.77 54.73
C ILE A 199 -55.05 28.74 55.84
N ASN A 200 -54.17 29.70 56.21
CA ASN A 200 -54.47 30.72 57.21
C ASN A 200 -55.68 31.59 56.82
N ALA A 201 -55.73 32.04 55.56
CA ALA A 201 -56.86 32.83 55.06
C ALA A 201 -58.18 32.04 55.08
N SER A 202 -58.14 30.76 54.70
CA SER A 202 -59.30 29.85 54.79
C SER A 202 -59.79 29.72 56.23
N GLN A 203 -58.87 29.54 57.19
CA GLN A 203 -59.20 29.47 58.61
C GLN A 203 -59.86 30.77 59.12
N ILE A 204 -59.35 31.93 58.72
CA ILE A 204 -59.94 33.24 59.07
C ILE A 204 -61.35 33.36 58.48
N VAL A 205 -61.58 32.92 57.23
CA VAL A 205 -62.90 32.93 56.60
C VAL A 205 -63.89 32.02 57.35
N VAL A 206 -63.46 30.83 57.79
CA VAL A 206 -64.29 29.93 58.61
C VAL A 206 -64.66 30.59 59.93
N GLN A 207 -63.68 31.14 60.66
CA GLN A 207 -63.91 31.87 61.92
C GLN A 207 -64.84 33.07 61.72
N GLY A 208 -64.67 33.82 60.62
CA GLY A 208 -65.53 34.93 60.24
C GLY A 208 -66.98 34.48 59.94
N SER A 209 -67.14 33.34 59.26
CA SER A 209 -68.46 32.75 58.99
C SER A 209 -69.20 32.38 60.28
N ASP A 210 -68.49 31.78 61.24
CA ASP A 210 -69.04 31.45 62.56
C ASP A 210 -69.42 32.70 63.36
N ALA A 211 -68.62 33.77 63.28
CA ALA A 211 -68.94 35.06 63.87
C ALA A 211 -70.20 35.69 63.25
N VAL A 212 -70.34 35.67 61.92
CA VAL A 212 -71.54 36.15 61.21
C VAL A 212 -72.76 35.32 61.58
N ARG A 213 -72.66 33.99 61.61
CA ARG A 213 -73.75 33.10 62.04
C ARG A 213 -74.19 33.40 63.48
N SER A 214 -73.22 33.65 64.36
CA SER A 214 -73.48 34.07 65.75
C SER A 214 -74.21 35.42 65.80
N ALA A 215 -73.79 36.41 65.01
CA ALA A 215 -74.46 37.71 64.92
C ALA A 215 -75.90 37.62 64.37
N ILE A 216 -76.13 36.79 63.35
CA ILE A 216 -77.48 36.52 62.82
C ILE A 216 -78.37 35.87 63.89
N SER A 217 -77.83 34.90 64.65
CA SER A 217 -78.53 34.27 65.76
C SER A 217 -78.96 35.30 66.81
N GLN A 218 -78.05 36.18 67.23
CA GLN A 218 -78.36 37.30 68.15
C GLN A 218 -79.43 38.23 67.57
N MET A 219 -79.33 38.63 66.29
CA MET A 219 -80.33 39.48 65.61
C MET A 219 -81.71 38.81 65.56
N SER A 220 -81.78 37.48 65.37
CA SER A 220 -83.03 36.72 65.37
C SER A 220 -83.68 36.64 66.76
N SER A 221 -82.87 36.64 67.83
CA SER A 221 -83.36 36.72 69.22
C SER A 221 -83.99 38.09 69.51
N PHE A 222 -83.45 39.16 68.92
CA PHE A 222 -84.01 40.51 68.98
C PHE A 222 -85.32 40.65 68.21
N LYS A 223 -85.44 40.07 67.00
CA LYS A 223 -86.72 40.06 66.26
C LYS A 223 -87.87 39.36 67.01
N ARG A 224 -87.58 38.45 67.95
CA ARG A 224 -88.59 37.84 68.83
C ARG A 224 -89.05 38.75 69.98
N THR A 225 -88.42 39.91 70.15
CA THR A 225 -88.75 40.93 71.16
C THR A 225 -89.05 42.26 70.45
N PRO A 226 -90.30 42.46 69.92
CA PRO A 226 -91.33 43.03 70.78
C PRO A 226 -92.76 42.54 70.46
N MET A 227 -93.09 41.31 70.86
CA MET A 227 -94.44 40.91 71.32
C MET A 227 -94.50 40.97 72.87
N ARG A 228 -93.84 41.98 73.46
CA ARG A 228 -93.85 42.24 74.92
C ARG A 228 -94.12 43.70 75.30
N LEU A 229 -94.40 44.57 74.32
CA LEU A 229 -94.80 45.97 74.56
C LEU A 229 -96.30 46.24 74.33
N ARG A 230 -97.11 45.21 74.05
CA ARG A 230 -98.58 45.35 73.99
C ARG A 230 -99.17 44.87 75.32
N ASN A 231 -99.31 45.82 76.26
CA ASN A 231 -100.38 45.94 77.27
C ASN A 231 -99.91 46.15 78.74
N PRO A 232 -99.68 47.41 79.17
CA PRO A 232 -99.77 47.81 80.58
C PRO A 232 -101.08 48.57 80.92
N LEU A 233 -102.09 48.64 80.04
CA LEU A 233 -103.28 49.50 80.24
C LEU A 233 -104.37 48.91 81.15
N ASN A 234 -104.28 47.64 81.53
CA ASN A 234 -105.34 46.97 82.29
C ASN A 234 -105.42 47.35 83.79
N PRO A 235 -104.33 47.67 84.51
CA PRO A 235 -104.42 48.07 85.93
C PRO A 235 -104.97 49.49 86.15
N TRP A 236 -104.84 50.40 85.16
CA TRP A 236 -105.25 51.80 85.28
C TRP A 236 -106.78 51.98 85.23
N GLY A 237 -107.49 51.23 84.38
CA GLY A 237 -108.95 51.35 84.24
C GLY A 237 -109.75 50.86 85.46
N LYS A 238 -109.19 49.98 86.29
CA LYS A 238 -109.84 49.52 87.52
C LYS A 238 -109.76 50.54 88.66
N ASN A 239 -108.68 51.31 88.72
CA ASN A 239 -108.49 52.30 89.80
C ASN A 239 -109.40 53.52 89.63
N GLN A 240 -109.63 53.98 88.40
CA GLN A 240 -110.52 55.11 88.12
C GLN A 240 -111.97 54.86 88.56
N ARG A 241 -112.48 53.63 88.40
CA ARG A 241 -113.83 53.27 88.85
C ARG A 241 -113.99 53.29 90.37
N LYS A 242 -112.93 52.98 91.12
CA LYS A 242 -112.97 53.05 92.60
C LYS A 242 -113.08 54.50 93.07
N SER A 243 -112.33 55.41 92.46
CA SER A 243 -112.35 56.84 92.81
C SER A 243 -113.71 57.49 92.54
N VAL A 244 -114.35 57.21 91.40
CA VAL A 244 -115.70 57.75 91.08
C VAL A 244 -116.75 57.24 92.08
N ARG A 245 -116.71 55.96 92.44
CA ARG A 245 -117.66 55.37 93.39
C ARG A 245 -117.56 56.00 94.79
N LEU A 246 -116.34 56.35 95.21
CA LEU A 246 -116.09 57.03 96.49
C LEU A 246 -116.66 58.46 96.49
N LEU A 247 -116.43 59.21 95.40
CA LEU A 247 -116.98 60.56 95.20
C LEU A 247 -118.52 60.58 95.19
N THR A 248 -119.17 59.60 94.55
CA THR A 248 -120.64 59.51 94.54
C THR A 248 -121.22 59.22 95.93
N LEU A 249 -120.52 58.43 96.75
CA LEU A 249 -120.97 58.11 98.11
C LEU A 249 -120.85 59.32 99.04
N LEU A 250 -119.79 60.12 98.88
CA LEU A 250 -119.61 61.38 99.60
C LEU A 250 -120.66 62.44 99.22
N MET A 251 -121.02 62.55 97.94
CA MET A 251 -122.11 63.44 97.50
C MET A 251 -123.47 63.04 98.11
N LYS A 252 -123.79 61.74 98.19
CA LYS A 252 -125.02 61.26 98.85
C LYS A 252 -125.04 61.52 100.36
N LEU A 253 -123.89 61.49 101.02
CA LEU A 253 -123.75 61.79 102.45
C LEU A 253 -123.90 63.28 102.76
N GLN A 254 -123.40 64.16 101.89
CA GLN A 254 -123.58 65.60 102.01
C GLN A 254 -125.05 66.02 101.80
N ALA A 255 -125.74 65.43 100.82
CA ALA A 255 -127.17 65.70 100.56
C ALA A 255 -128.12 65.25 101.70
N ARG A 256 -127.71 64.29 102.55
CA ARG A 256 -128.50 63.87 103.72
C ARG A 256 -128.35 64.78 104.93
N ARG A 257 -127.26 65.54 105.04
CA ARG A 257 -127.00 66.45 106.18
C ARG A 257 -127.72 67.79 106.06
N THR A 258 -128.12 68.20 104.85
CA THR A 258 -128.82 69.48 104.61
C THR A 258 -130.35 69.38 104.66
N CYS A 259 -130.94 68.20 104.86
CA CYS A 259 -132.40 67.99 104.86
C CYS A 259 -133.02 67.84 106.27
N CYS A 260 -132.31 68.18 107.34
CA CYS A 260 -132.80 68.11 108.74
C CYS A 260 -132.40 69.33 109.61
N LEU A 261 -132.21 70.50 108.99
CA LEU A 261 -132.08 71.80 109.65
C LEU A 261 -132.91 72.84 108.91
#